data_AF-A0A7S0Y7F2-F1
#
_entry.id   AF-A0A7S0Y7F2-F1
#
_cell.length_a   1.000
_cell.length_b   1.000
_cell.length_c   1.000
_cell.angle_alpha   90.00
_cell.angle_beta   90.00
_cell.angle_gamma   90.00
#
_symmetry.space_group_name_H-M   'P 1'
#
loop_
_entity.id
_entity.type
_entity.pdbx_description
1 polymer ?
#
loop_
_entity_poly.entity_id
_entity_poly.type
_entity_poly.pdbx_seq_one_letter_code
_entity_poly.pdbx_strand_id
1 'polypeptide(L)'
;VVPLDQKHAYLQGKSFKQQTYILQDDFKLRFLRCELFDVSKAAIRMALFLDLLLDLFGSYALERPIKLTDFSRKELCEFRKGRFQLLPDRDRGLKSGRRLICVFPDKVWQEIPSKARHKISLYQMWVAGNDVDVQRKGLVIVAWFDSNLEPSWKPMLKTKIHQLPCVRVAALHICTPDSPYFRIRRSLSVMIAAHLRRRLRIHIGESMQLRYKLQAFGIPSDKLPITYSGTIKTAHLKKWLRFRHLQEDERYQKSMASTEKNTEHDSRNPNHTKNLEMIDCPYLTDILFRKGKNFATQPGNASLRRVIKSKIESGVCNANGYKIRLFITDIIEEMKQQDGTFKNPPIRLLEWDDVNANCWKEIHNDDAIYNKIRHVVKECQSIVKQETKTAKRKTQTMLNQGGGTSIFQFQDSSFTTTPFACLLDCRNGKKKQKSDEGYESYGSY
;
A
#
# COMPACT_ATOMS: atom_id res chain seq x y z
N VAL A 1 -12.94 -27.85 17.10
CA VAL A 1 -14.37 -27.43 17.16
C VAL A 1 -14.44 -26.09 17.86
N VAL A 2 -15.14 -25.08 17.31
CA VAL A 2 -15.33 -23.79 17.99
C VAL A 2 -16.36 -23.96 19.11
N PRO A 3 -16.05 -23.61 20.37
CA PRO A 3 -16.98 -23.69 21.49
C PRO A 3 -18.30 -22.95 21.22
N LEU A 4 -19.41 -23.44 21.78
CA LEU A 4 -20.76 -22.89 21.52
C LEU A 4 -20.91 -21.43 21.98
N ASP A 5 -20.29 -21.10 23.10
CA ASP A 5 -20.18 -19.77 23.67
C ASP A 5 -19.40 -18.79 22.79
N GLN A 6 -18.59 -19.29 21.84
CA GLN A 6 -17.72 -18.48 20.98
C GLN A 6 -18.24 -18.33 19.54
N LYS A 7 -19.52 -18.66 19.29
CA LYS A 7 -20.13 -18.56 17.95
C LYS A 7 -21.56 -18.03 17.98
N HIS A 8 -21.90 -17.21 18.97
CA HIS A 8 -23.25 -16.65 19.15
C HIS A 8 -23.71 -15.88 17.90
N ALA A 9 -22.92 -14.92 17.42
CA ALA A 9 -23.26 -14.12 16.24
C ALA A 9 -23.37 -14.96 14.96
N TYR A 10 -22.56 -16.01 14.83
CA TYR A 10 -22.67 -16.93 13.68
C TYR A 10 -23.99 -17.71 13.69
N LEU A 11 -24.40 -18.25 14.85
CA LEU A 11 -25.67 -18.94 15.00
C LEU A 11 -26.85 -17.99 14.77
N GLN A 12 -26.78 -16.77 15.29
CA GLN A 12 -27.76 -15.72 15.04
C GLN A 12 -27.89 -15.43 13.54
N GLY A 13 -26.79 -15.19 12.84
CA GLY A 13 -26.84 -14.91 11.40
C GLY A 13 -27.31 -16.09 10.55
N LYS A 14 -27.14 -17.34 11.01
CA LYS A 14 -27.72 -18.54 10.39
C LYS A 14 -29.24 -18.64 10.59
N SER A 15 -29.76 -18.07 11.67
CA SER A 15 -31.19 -18.11 12.00
C SER A 15 -32.06 -17.16 11.16
N PHE A 16 -31.44 -16.24 10.41
CA PHE A 16 -32.18 -15.30 9.57
C PHE A 16 -32.85 -16.01 8.40
N LYS A 17 -34.09 -15.61 8.08
CA LYS A 17 -34.89 -16.20 7.00
C LYS A 17 -34.26 -16.00 5.62
N GLN A 18 -33.53 -14.90 5.43
CA GLN A 18 -32.86 -14.56 4.18
C GLN A 18 -31.41 -15.04 4.21
N GLN A 19 -30.89 -15.46 3.05
CA GLN A 19 -29.48 -15.82 2.92
C GLN A 19 -28.60 -14.59 3.17
N THR A 20 -27.76 -14.68 4.20
CA THR A 20 -26.87 -13.59 4.61
C THR A 20 -25.52 -13.67 3.90
N TYR A 21 -24.86 -12.53 3.75
CA TYR A 21 -23.53 -12.47 3.13
C TYR A 21 -22.46 -13.24 3.93
N ILE A 22 -22.63 -13.40 5.24
CA ILE A 22 -21.68 -14.13 6.10
C ILE A 22 -21.62 -15.63 5.77
N LEU A 23 -22.63 -16.17 5.07
CA LEU A 23 -22.69 -17.56 4.63
C LEU A 23 -22.14 -17.76 3.21
N GLN A 24 -21.81 -16.68 2.49
CA GLN A 24 -21.23 -16.75 1.15
C GLN A 24 -19.77 -17.20 1.20
N ASP A 25 -19.32 -17.86 0.13
CA ASP A 25 -17.95 -18.39 0.08
C ASP A 25 -16.90 -17.30 0.04
N ASP A 26 -17.18 -16.17 -0.61
CA ASP A 26 -16.29 -15.00 -0.61
C ASP A 26 -16.05 -14.44 0.80
N PHE A 27 -17.06 -14.52 1.68
CA PHE A 27 -16.90 -14.13 3.08
C PHE A 27 -15.96 -15.11 3.81
N LYS A 28 -16.20 -16.41 3.69
CA LYS A 28 -15.40 -17.47 4.33
C LYS A 28 -13.95 -17.46 3.83
N LEU A 29 -13.76 -17.25 2.52
CA LEU A 29 -12.45 -17.21 1.86
C LEU A 29 -11.55 -16.11 2.42
N ARG A 30 -12.09 -14.99 2.91
CA ARG A 30 -11.29 -13.94 3.59
C ARG A 30 -10.56 -14.52 4.81
N PHE A 31 -11.26 -15.27 5.64
CA PHE A 31 -10.69 -15.87 6.85
C PHE A 31 -9.74 -17.02 6.53
N LEU A 32 -10.06 -17.85 5.54
CA LEU A 32 -9.15 -18.89 5.06
C LEU A 32 -7.84 -18.28 4.56
N ARG A 33 -7.88 -17.27 3.69
CA ARG A 33 -6.67 -16.58 3.20
C ARG A 33 -5.88 -15.91 4.34
N CYS A 34 -6.59 -15.30 5.29
CA CYS A 34 -5.98 -14.66 6.47
C CYS A 34 -5.15 -15.65 7.30
N GLU A 35 -5.68 -16.86 7.50
CA GLU A 35 -5.06 -17.95 8.28
C GLU A 35 -4.30 -18.97 7.42
N LEU A 36 -3.92 -18.61 6.19
CA LEU A 36 -3.15 -19.47 5.28
C LEU A 36 -3.78 -20.85 5.07
N PHE A 37 -5.12 -20.87 4.98
CA PHE A 37 -5.97 -22.05 4.80
C PHE A 37 -5.93 -23.06 5.96
N ASP A 38 -5.49 -22.66 7.15
CA ASP A 38 -5.77 -23.41 8.38
C ASP A 38 -7.27 -23.26 8.73
N VAL A 39 -8.06 -24.26 8.33
CA VAL A 39 -9.53 -24.26 8.47
C VAL A 39 -9.97 -24.04 9.91
N SER A 40 -9.27 -24.66 10.88
CA SER A 40 -9.61 -24.56 12.29
C SER A 40 -9.39 -23.15 12.82
N LYS A 41 -8.22 -22.54 12.52
CA LYS A 41 -7.94 -21.15 12.91
C LYS A 41 -8.87 -20.17 12.20
N ALA A 42 -9.16 -20.39 10.92
CA ALA A 42 -10.06 -19.55 10.14
C ALA A 42 -11.47 -19.55 10.73
N ALA A 43 -12.00 -20.71 11.12
CA ALA A 43 -13.31 -20.82 11.75
C ALA A 43 -13.39 -20.09 13.11
N ILE A 44 -12.37 -20.25 13.96
CA ILE A 44 -12.28 -19.54 15.25
C ILE A 44 -12.22 -18.03 15.01
N ARG A 45 -11.34 -17.56 14.11
CA ARG A 45 -11.22 -16.13 13.79
C ARG A 45 -12.53 -15.57 13.25
N MET A 46 -13.22 -16.30 12.37
CA MET A 46 -14.50 -15.87 11.80
C MET A 46 -15.56 -15.72 12.88
N ALA A 47 -15.69 -16.68 13.79
CA ALA A 47 -16.67 -16.63 14.86
C ALA A 47 -16.44 -15.42 15.79
N LEU A 48 -15.19 -15.24 16.24
CA LEU A 48 -14.82 -14.09 17.08
C LEU A 48 -14.95 -12.74 16.35
N PHE A 49 -14.70 -12.69 15.04
CA PHE A 49 -14.93 -11.49 14.23
C PHE A 49 -16.42 -11.14 14.18
N LEU A 50 -17.31 -12.13 14.00
CA LEU A 50 -18.75 -11.91 13.95
C LEU A 50 -19.30 -11.44 15.31
N ASP A 51 -18.81 -11.99 16.42
CA ASP A 51 -19.20 -11.52 17.76
C ASP A 51 -18.75 -10.08 18.00
N LEU A 52 -17.53 -9.72 17.58
CA LEU A 52 -17.07 -8.33 17.62
C LEU A 52 -17.92 -7.42 16.71
N LEU A 53 -18.29 -7.89 15.53
CA LEU A 53 -19.10 -7.14 14.58
C LEU A 53 -20.49 -6.85 15.15
N LEU A 54 -21.10 -7.85 15.79
CA LEU A 54 -22.38 -7.74 16.50
C LEU A 54 -22.30 -6.76 17.67
N ASP A 55 -21.26 -6.82 18.50
CA ASP A 55 -21.08 -5.88 19.63
C ASP A 55 -20.90 -4.42 19.17
N LEU A 56 -20.11 -4.23 18.10
CA LEU A 56 -19.78 -2.89 17.62
C LEU A 56 -20.89 -2.22 16.81
N PHE A 57 -21.59 -2.99 15.96
CA PHE A 57 -22.55 -2.45 15.00
C PHE A 57 -23.99 -2.89 15.29
N GLY A 58 -24.21 -4.08 15.85
CA GLY A 58 -25.54 -4.66 16.06
C GLY A 58 -25.89 -5.72 15.01
N SER A 59 -27.11 -6.26 15.07
CA SER A 59 -27.54 -7.42 14.29
C SER A 59 -27.51 -7.21 12.77
N TYR A 60 -27.80 -5.99 12.30
CA TYR A 60 -27.81 -5.68 10.87
C TYR A 60 -26.45 -5.92 10.19
N ALA A 61 -25.35 -5.90 10.95
CA ALA A 61 -24.01 -6.17 10.42
C ALA A 61 -23.78 -7.66 10.12
N LEU A 62 -24.66 -8.54 10.61
CA LEU A 62 -24.70 -9.96 10.24
C LEU A 62 -25.57 -10.19 8.99
N GLU A 63 -26.54 -9.30 8.73
CA GLU A 63 -27.43 -9.37 7.56
C GLU A 63 -26.74 -8.87 6.29
N ARG A 64 -26.01 -7.75 6.40
CA ARG A 64 -25.31 -7.10 5.28
C ARG A 64 -23.91 -6.59 5.66
N PRO A 65 -23.03 -6.35 4.66
CA PRO A 65 -21.75 -5.69 4.91
C PRO A 65 -21.92 -4.33 5.60
N ILE A 66 -21.00 -4.00 6.51
CA ILE A 66 -20.94 -2.70 7.18
C ILE A 66 -20.62 -1.57 6.20
N LYS A 67 -21.28 -0.42 6.38
CA LYS A 67 -21.22 0.77 5.53
C LYS A 67 -20.88 2.03 6.34
N LEU A 68 -20.51 3.13 5.68
CA LEU A 68 -20.32 4.43 6.33
C LEU A 68 -21.57 4.97 7.01
N THR A 69 -22.76 4.61 6.52
CA THR A 69 -24.05 5.00 7.10
C THR A 69 -24.30 4.37 8.47
N ASP A 70 -23.52 3.34 8.85
CA ASP A 70 -23.64 2.65 10.14
C ASP A 70 -22.90 3.37 11.28
N PHE A 71 -22.26 4.49 10.95
CA PHE A 71 -21.61 5.38 11.91
C PHE A 71 -22.55 6.53 12.27
N SER A 72 -22.63 6.85 13.56
CA SER A 72 -23.31 8.06 14.00
C SER A 72 -22.57 9.31 13.50
N ARG A 73 -23.28 10.46 13.47
CA ARG A 73 -22.66 11.74 13.08
C ARG A 73 -21.43 12.08 13.92
N LYS A 74 -21.45 11.79 15.22
CA LYS A 74 -20.32 11.99 16.14
C LYS A 74 -19.14 11.08 15.77
N GLU A 75 -19.39 9.80 15.54
CA GLU A 75 -18.35 8.85 15.12
C GLU A 75 -17.74 9.22 13.76
N LEU A 76 -18.54 9.67 12.80
CA LEU A 76 -18.04 10.17 11.51
C LEU A 76 -17.19 11.44 11.67
N CYS A 77 -17.50 12.31 12.64
CA CYS A 77 -16.65 13.45 12.96
C CYS A 77 -15.26 12.98 13.43
N GLU A 78 -15.23 11.99 14.33
CA GLU A 78 -13.98 11.39 14.81
C GLU A 78 -13.21 10.66 13.71
N PHE A 79 -13.91 9.94 12.83
CA PHE A 79 -13.30 9.28 11.68
C PHE A 79 -12.61 10.30 10.77
N ARG A 80 -13.26 11.43 10.47
CA ARG A 80 -12.70 12.50 9.62
C ARG A 80 -11.44 13.16 10.17
N LYS A 81 -11.11 13.01 11.46
CA LYS A 81 -9.84 13.49 12.04
C LYS A 81 -8.62 12.72 11.51
N GLY A 82 -8.82 11.53 10.92
CA GLY A 82 -7.79 10.80 10.19
C GLY A 82 -6.65 10.22 11.02
N ARG A 83 -6.95 9.80 12.25
CA ARG A 83 -6.00 9.08 13.12
C ARG A 83 -5.83 7.61 12.76
N PHE A 84 -6.68 7.09 11.88
CA PHE A 84 -6.54 5.77 11.27
C PHE A 84 -6.87 5.95 9.78
N GLN A 85 -5.90 5.70 8.89
CA GLN A 85 -6.04 5.95 7.46
C GLN A 85 -5.54 4.76 6.63
N LEU A 86 -6.43 4.20 5.83
CA LEU A 86 -6.11 3.32 4.71
C LEU A 86 -5.55 4.16 3.55
N LEU A 87 -4.33 3.87 3.11
CA LEU A 87 -3.67 4.64 2.05
C LEU A 87 -4.07 4.14 0.65
N PRO A 88 -3.98 5.00 -0.38
CA PRO A 88 -4.19 4.59 -1.77
C PRO A 88 -2.93 3.98 -2.39
N ASP A 89 -1.82 3.96 -1.63
CA ASP A 89 -0.52 3.45 -2.04
C ASP A 89 -0.23 2.09 -1.39
N ARG A 90 0.62 1.32 -2.08
CA ARG A 90 1.17 0.05 -1.62
C ARG A 90 2.65 0.22 -1.25
N ASP A 91 3.14 -0.65 -0.38
CA ASP A 91 4.58 -0.75 -0.17
C ASP A 91 5.29 -1.23 -1.44
N ARG A 92 6.53 -0.77 -1.62
CA ARG A 92 7.43 -1.11 -2.73
C ARG A 92 8.45 -2.19 -2.37
N GLY A 93 8.44 -2.67 -1.12
CA GLY A 93 9.42 -3.66 -0.65
C GLY A 93 9.33 -4.95 -1.45
N LEU A 94 10.47 -5.57 -1.81
CA LEU A 94 10.64 -6.91 -2.40
C LEU A 94 9.40 -7.50 -3.13
N LYS A 95 8.81 -6.73 -4.07
CA LYS A 95 7.63 -7.13 -4.87
C LYS A 95 6.35 -7.45 -4.06
N SER A 96 6.23 -7.05 -2.79
CA SER A 96 5.10 -7.42 -1.95
C SER A 96 3.82 -6.69 -2.28
N GLY A 97 3.86 -5.40 -2.64
CA GLY A 97 2.67 -4.63 -3.04
C GLY A 97 1.55 -4.63 -2.00
N ARG A 98 1.92 -4.63 -0.72
CA ARG A 98 0.98 -4.69 0.41
C ARG A 98 0.38 -3.32 0.63
N ARG A 99 -0.92 -3.29 0.91
CA ARG A 99 -1.63 -2.04 1.20
C ARG A 99 -1.26 -1.53 2.59
N LEU A 100 -1.17 -0.20 2.70
CA LEU A 100 -0.70 0.48 3.90
C LEU A 100 -1.88 1.01 4.73
N ILE A 101 -1.80 0.84 6.05
CA ILE A 101 -2.62 1.56 7.03
C ILE A 101 -1.68 2.39 7.91
N CYS A 102 -1.99 3.68 8.07
CA CYS A 102 -1.33 4.53 9.07
C CYS A 102 -2.25 4.75 10.26
N VAL A 103 -1.70 4.58 11.46
CA VAL A 103 -2.36 4.89 12.73
C VAL A 103 -1.54 5.95 13.43
N PHE A 104 -2.20 6.95 14.00
CA PHE A 104 -1.55 8.07 14.69
C PHE A 104 -2.03 8.14 16.13
N PRO A 105 -1.40 7.37 17.05
CA PRO A 105 -1.72 7.46 18.46
C PRO A 105 -1.18 8.78 18.99
N ASP A 106 -2.08 9.75 19.20
CA ASP A 106 -1.82 11.03 19.82
C ASP A 106 -2.86 11.31 20.92
N LYS A 107 -2.85 12.51 21.51
CA LYS A 107 -3.81 12.88 22.56
C LYS A 107 -5.25 12.77 22.06
N VAL A 108 -5.51 13.30 20.86
CA VAL A 108 -6.85 13.26 20.23
C VAL A 108 -7.32 11.82 20.04
N TRP A 109 -6.45 10.91 19.58
CA TRP A 109 -6.81 9.49 19.45
C TRP A 109 -7.14 8.83 20.79
N GLN A 110 -6.51 9.23 21.89
CA GLN A 110 -6.81 8.67 23.21
C GLN A 110 -8.15 9.16 23.78
N GLU A 111 -8.60 10.33 23.37
CA GLU A 111 -9.88 10.92 23.77
C GLU A 111 -11.08 10.29 23.05
N ILE A 112 -10.86 9.70 21.86
CA ILE A 112 -11.93 9.04 21.10
C ILE A 112 -12.45 7.81 21.88
N PRO A 113 -13.77 7.70 22.11
CA PRO A 113 -14.36 6.54 22.76
C PRO A 113 -13.89 5.22 22.15
N SER A 114 -13.60 4.23 22.98
CA SER A 114 -13.01 2.96 22.52
C SER A 114 -13.87 2.27 21.46
N LYS A 115 -15.19 2.28 21.63
CA LYS A 115 -16.14 1.71 20.66
C LYS A 115 -16.03 2.37 19.28
N ALA A 116 -15.95 3.70 19.23
CA ALA A 116 -15.79 4.45 17.98
C ALA A 116 -14.45 4.13 17.29
N ARG A 117 -13.34 4.07 18.05
CA ARG A 117 -12.03 3.66 17.50
C ARG A 117 -12.07 2.26 16.89
N HIS A 118 -12.70 1.32 17.59
CA HIS A 118 -12.83 -0.06 17.12
C HIS A 118 -13.69 -0.12 15.85
N LYS A 119 -14.85 0.56 15.80
CA LYS A 119 -15.67 0.67 14.58
C LYS A 119 -14.88 1.22 13.40
N ILE A 120 -14.14 2.32 13.60
CA ILE A 120 -13.30 2.93 12.55
C ILE A 120 -12.24 1.95 12.04
N SER A 121 -11.52 1.29 12.95
CA SER A 121 -10.48 0.33 12.60
C SER A 121 -11.04 -0.89 11.88
N LEU A 122 -12.15 -1.45 12.38
CA LEU A 122 -12.78 -2.65 11.82
C LEU A 122 -13.33 -2.37 10.43
N TYR A 123 -14.01 -1.23 10.24
CA TYR A 123 -14.51 -0.81 8.93
C TYR A 123 -13.39 -0.63 7.91
N GLN A 124 -12.30 0.05 8.25
CA GLN A 124 -11.19 0.22 7.31
C GLN A 124 -10.50 -1.11 6.95
N MET A 125 -10.33 -2.00 7.92
CA MET A 125 -9.77 -3.33 7.65
C MET A 125 -10.73 -4.22 6.86
N TRP A 126 -12.04 -4.11 7.09
CA TRP A 126 -13.09 -4.76 6.30
C TRP A 126 -13.05 -4.31 4.84
N VAL A 127 -13.01 -2.99 4.61
CA VAL A 127 -12.91 -2.42 3.25
C VAL A 127 -11.62 -2.84 2.57
N ALA A 128 -10.48 -2.81 3.28
CA ALA A 128 -9.21 -3.29 2.75
C ALA A 128 -9.29 -4.79 2.37
N GLY A 129 -10.09 -5.57 3.10
CA GLY A 129 -10.35 -6.98 2.83
C GLY A 129 -11.25 -7.26 1.64
N ASN A 130 -11.82 -6.25 0.96
CA ASN A 130 -12.50 -6.46 -0.31
C ASN A 130 -11.52 -6.75 -1.46
N ASP A 131 -10.25 -6.34 -1.31
CA ASP A 131 -9.20 -6.58 -2.27
C ASP A 131 -8.54 -7.95 -2.04
N VAL A 132 -8.63 -8.83 -3.04
CA VAL A 132 -8.08 -10.20 -2.98
C VAL A 132 -6.55 -10.20 -2.83
N ASP A 133 -5.85 -9.23 -3.43
CA ASP A 133 -4.40 -9.10 -3.29
C ASP A 133 -4.02 -8.76 -1.84
N VAL A 134 -4.80 -7.89 -1.21
CA VAL A 134 -4.65 -7.56 0.22
C VAL A 134 -4.96 -8.77 1.10
N GLN A 135 -5.97 -9.57 0.80
CA GLN A 135 -6.24 -10.81 1.53
C GLN A 135 -5.05 -11.79 1.45
N ARG A 136 -4.43 -11.93 0.28
CA ARG A 136 -3.31 -12.85 0.03
C ARG A 136 -1.99 -12.38 0.66
N LYS A 137 -1.62 -11.12 0.42
CA LYS A 137 -0.33 -10.55 0.86
C LYS A 137 -0.38 -10.02 2.29
N GLY A 138 -1.54 -9.52 2.71
CA GLY A 138 -1.76 -8.87 4.00
C GLY A 138 -1.48 -7.37 3.98
N LEU A 139 -1.68 -6.74 5.14
CA LEU A 139 -1.52 -5.30 5.37
C LEU A 139 -0.19 -4.97 6.03
N VAL A 140 0.31 -3.77 5.76
CA VAL A 140 1.37 -3.14 6.54
C VAL A 140 0.75 -2.03 7.37
N ILE A 141 0.89 -2.13 8.69
CA ILE A 141 0.42 -1.10 9.62
C ILE A 141 1.61 -0.27 10.08
N VAL A 142 1.52 1.05 9.95
CA VAL A 142 2.48 2.01 10.48
C VAL A 142 1.80 2.77 11.63
N ALA A 143 2.20 2.49 12.86
CA ALA A 143 1.79 3.24 14.04
C ALA A 143 2.82 4.35 14.30
N TRP A 144 2.42 5.60 14.09
CA TRP A 144 3.26 6.78 14.22
C TRP A 144 2.87 7.57 15.47
N PHE A 145 3.69 7.49 16.51
CA PHE A 145 3.42 8.16 17.78
C PHE A 145 3.84 9.63 17.72
N ASP A 146 2.96 10.49 18.24
CA ASP A 146 3.25 11.91 18.43
C ASP A 146 4.33 12.08 19.52
N SER A 147 5.30 12.97 19.31
CA SER A 147 6.35 13.25 20.30
C SER A 147 5.80 13.89 21.58
N ASN A 148 4.70 14.62 21.47
CA ASN A 148 4.05 15.36 22.55
C ASN A 148 3.01 14.50 23.29
N LEU A 149 2.99 13.19 23.04
CA LEU A 149 2.03 12.32 23.67
C LEU A 149 2.38 12.10 25.14
N GLU A 150 1.51 12.59 26.02
CA GLU A 150 1.65 12.41 27.45
C GLU A 150 1.49 10.95 27.88
N PRO A 151 2.12 10.56 29.00
CA PRO A 151 1.83 9.32 29.70
C PRO A 151 0.35 9.16 30.01
N SER A 152 -0.24 8.06 29.53
CA SER A 152 -1.61 7.69 29.87
C SER A 152 -1.57 6.39 30.64
N TRP A 153 -2.02 6.45 31.88
CA TRP A 153 -2.13 5.30 32.78
C TRP A 153 -3.41 4.51 32.59
N LYS A 154 -4.29 4.94 31.67
CA LYS A 154 -5.50 4.19 31.34
C LYS A 154 -5.06 2.81 30.83
N PRO A 155 -5.47 1.72 31.50
CA PRO A 155 -5.06 0.39 31.07
C PRO A 155 -5.47 0.22 29.61
N MET A 156 -4.52 -0.20 28.76
CA MET A 156 -4.88 -0.62 27.41
C MET A 156 -5.88 -1.76 27.58
N LEU A 157 -7.11 -1.55 27.09
CA LEU A 157 -8.13 -2.60 27.11
C LEU A 157 -7.51 -3.87 26.53
N LYS A 158 -7.68 -4.99 27.24
CA LYS A 158 -7.21 -6.33 26.84
C LYS A 158 -7.94 -6.88 25.60
N THR A 159 -8.59 -6.03 24.82
CA THR A 159 -9.35 -6.45 23.65
C THR A 159 -8.37 -6.93 22.59
N LYS A 160 -8.39 -8.23 22.28
CA LYS A 160 -7.58 -8.87 21.23
C LYS A 160 -8.01 -8.43 19.82
N ILE A 161 -8.48 -7.20 19.65
CA ILE A 161 -9.12 -6.69 18.42
C ILE A 161 -8.17 -6.74 17.23
N HIS A 162 -6.87 -6.57 17.45
CA HIS A 162 -5.87 -6.72 16.39
C HIS A 162 -5.73 -8.17 15.87
N GLN A 163 -6.24 -9.17 16.62
CA GLN A 163 -6.28 -10.58 16.20
C GLN A 163 -7.56 -10.92 15.44
N LEU A 164 -8.57 -10.07 15.45
CA LEU A 164 -9.88 -10.33 14.85
C LEU A 164 -10.09 -9.88 13.40
N PRO A 165 -9.25 -9.05 12.74
CA PRO A 165 -9.56 -8.61 11.38
C PRO A 165 -9.60 -9.77 10.38
N CYS A 166 -10.41 -9.60 9.33
CA CYS A 166 -10.52 -10.53 8.20
C CYS A 166 -9.32 -10.46 7.23
N VAL A 167 -8.31 -9.64 7.55
CA VAL A 167 -7.08 -9.48 6.76
C VAL A 167 -5.86 -9.61 7.67
N ARG A 168 -4.87 -10.35 7.19
CA ARG A 168 -3.61 -10.59 7.91
C ARG A 168 -2.77 -9.33 8.01
N VAL A 169 -2.28 -9.01 9.20
CA VAL A 169 -1.21 -8.00 9.39
C VAL A 169 0.13 -8.64 9.02
N ALA A 170 0.67 -8.29 7.87
CA ALA A 170 1.93 -8.83 7.35
C ALA A 170 3.16 -8.14 7.96
N ALA A 171 3.05 -6.86 8.30
CA ALA A 171 4.07 -6.12 9.03
C ALA A 171 3.43 -5.06 9.92
N LEU A 172 4.03 -4.82 11.09
CA LEU A 172 3.66 -3.74 12.00
C LEU A 172 4.91 -2.93 12.31
N HIS A 173 4.92 -1.66 11.90
CA HIS A 173 5.98 -0.71 12.18
C HIS A 173 5.53 0.26 13.25
N ILE A 174 6.22 0.30 14.38
CA ILE A 174 5.98 1.25 15.47
C ILE A 174 7.06 2.32 15.41
N CYS A 175 6.68 3.56 15.15
CA CYS A 175 7.58 4.70 15.05
C CYS A 175 7.39 5.59 16.29
N THR A 176 8.41 5.72 17.12
CA THR A 176 8.37 6.46 18.39
C THR A 176 9.57 7.37 18.53
N PRO A 177 9.45 8.51 19.23
CA PRO A 177 10.63 9.28 19.61
C PRO A 177 11.46 8.51 20.65
N ASP A 178 12.70 8.95 20.89
CA ASP A 178 13.50 8.40 21.98
C ASP A 178 13.28 9.19 23.27
N SER A 179 12.29 8.80 24.06
CA SER A 179 12.12 9.29 25.42
C SER A 179 11.91 8.13 26.41
N PRO A 180 12.17 8.33 27.71
CA PRO A 180 11.96 7.31 28.74
C PRO A 180 10.55 6.71 28.72
N TYR A 181 9.54 7.56 28.55
CA TYR A 181 8.15 7.13 28.43
C TYR A 181 7.94 6.18 27.23
N PHE A 182 8.47 6.54 26.06
CA PHE A 182 8.34 5.69 24.89
C PHE A 182 9.15 4.40 24.97
N ARG A 183 10.23 4.34 25.75
CA ARG A 183 10.95 3.08 26.04
C ARG A 183 10.04 2.07 26.76
N ILE A 184 9.30 2.52 27.77
CA ILE A 184 8.31 1.69 28.49
C ILE A 184 7.19 1.28 27.55
N ARG A 185 6.64 2.23 26.79
CA ARG A 185 5.53 1.97 25.86
C ARG A 185 5.90 0.97 24.75
N ARG A 186 7.14 1.02 24.26
CA ARG A 186 7.66 0.03 23.30
C ARG A 186 7.66 -1.37 23.91
N SER A 187 8.14 -1.53 25.14
CA SER A 187 8.15 -2.81 25.85
C SER A 187 6.73 -3.36 26.03
N LEU A 188 5.77 -2.52 26.44
CA LEU A 188 4.35 -2.89 26.51
C LEU A 188 3.78 -3.30 25.15
N SER A 189 4.13 -2.55 24.09
CA SER A 189 3.68 -2.87 22.73
C SER A 189 4.20 -4.23 22.25
N VAL A 190 5.44 -4.61 22.58
CA VAL A 190 6.00 -5.93 22.27
C VAL A 190 5.25 -7.06 23.00
N MET A 191 4.86 -6.83 24.26
CA MET A 191 4.09 -7.80 25.03
C MET A 191 2.67 -7.97 24.46
N ILE A 192 1.97 -6.86 24.18
CA ILE A 192 0.60 -6.88 23.63
C ILE A 192 0.59 -7.49 22.22
N ALA A 193 1.60 -7.15 21.41
CA ALA A 193 1.77 -7.66 20.07
C ALA A 193 2.63 -8.94 20.01
N ALA A 194 2.69 -9.74 21.09
CA ALA A 194 3.56 -10.92 21.15
C ALA A 194 3.33 -11.90 19.98
N HIS A 195 2.07 -12.16 19.61
CA HIS A 195 1.71 -12.98 18.44
C HIS A 195 2.16 -12.37 17.08
N LEU A 196 2.46 -11.07 17.01
CA LEU A 196 3.05 -10.40 15.85
C LEU A 196 4.56 -10.18 15.99
N ARG A 197 5.24 -10.71 17.02
CA ARG A 197 6.64 -10.39 17.32
C ARG A 197 7.57 -10.54 16.11
N ARG A 198 7.37 -11.57 15.27
CA ARG A 198 8.16 -11.78 14.03
C ARG A 198 7.94 -10.69 12.99
N ARG A 199 6.75 -10.08 12.96
CA ARG A 199 6.29 -9.06 12.01
C ARG A 199 6.38 -7.63 12.55
N LEU A 200 6.69 -7.49 13.84
CA LEU A 200 6.86 -6.22 14.52
C LEU A 200 8.25 -5.67 14.26
N ARG A 201 8.32 -4.39 13.89
CA ARG A 201 9.56 -3.60 13.78
C ARG A 201 9.36 -2.29 14.53
N ILE A 202 10.31 -1.96 15.40
CA ILE A 202 10.24 -0.75 16.21
C ILE A 202 11.34 0.20 15.75
N HIS A 203 10.94 1.42 15.42
CA HIS A 203 11.78 2.48 14.91
C HIS A 203 11.82 3.60 15.94
N ILE A 204 13.04 4.04 16.24
CA ILE A 204 13.31 5.11 17.21
C ILE A 204 14.02 6.23 16.48
N GLY A 205 13.61 7.47 16.71
CA GLY A 205 14.30 8.65 16.20
C GLY A 205 13.34 9.80 15.94
N GLU A 206 13.89 10.86 15.34
CA GLU A 206 13.12 12.02 14.90
C GLU A 206 12.30 11.71 13.64
N SER A 207 11.32 12.58 13.35
CA SER A 207 10.39 12.44 12.22
C SER A 207 11.09 12.14 10.89
N MET A 208 12.20 12.82 10.60
CA MET A 208 12.95 12.60 9.36
C MET A 208 13.70 11.26 9.35
N GLN A 209 14.35 10.90 10.46
CA GLN A 209 15.05 9.61 10.60
C GLN A 209 14.09 8.43 10.49
N LEU A 210 12.91 8.53 11.10
CA LEU A 210 11.86 7.52 11.02
C LEU A 210 11.40 7.29 9.57
N ARG A 211 11.26 8.36 8.78
CA ARG A 211 10.94 8.25 7.34
C ARG A 211 12.01 7.51 6.55
N TYR A 212 13.29 7.83 6.76
CA TYR A 212 14.39 7.11 6.10
C TYR A 212 14.42 5.63 6.50
N LYS A 213 14.20 5.31 7.79
CA LYS A 213 14.09 3.93 8.25
C LYS A 213 12.94 3.19 7.57
N LEU A 214 11.77 3.80 7.43
CA LEU A 214 10.61 3.20 6.75
C LEU A 214 10.86 2.98 5.25
N GLN A 215 11.59 3.87 4.58
CA GLN A 215 11.97 3.69 3.17
C GLN A 215 12.78 2.40 2.93
N ALA A 216 13.64 2.01 3.88
CA ALA A 216 14.39 0.75 3.79
C ALA A 216 13.48 -0.50 3.77
N PHE A 217 12.23 -0.39 4.26
CA PHE A 217 11.21 -1.44 4.18
C PHE A 217 10.30 -1.28 2.95
N GLY A 218 10.62 -0.35 2.05
CA GLY A 218 9.83 -0.03 0.87
C GLY A 218 8.58 0.79 1.15
N ILE A 219 8.44 1.40 2.34
CA ILE A 219 7.30 2.27 2.65
C ILE A 219 7.61 3.68 2.12
N PRO A 220 6.81 4.21 1.18
CA PRO A 220 7.09 5.50 0.55
C PRO A 220 6.82 6.65 1.55
N SER A 221 7.91 7.26 2.05
CA SER A 221 7.84 8.27 3.11
C SER A 221 7.13 9.57 2.68
N ASP A 222 7.10 9.88 1.38
CA ASP A 222 6.39 11.03 0.81
C ASP A 222 4.86 10.84 0.82
N LYS A 223 4.40 9.58 0.88
CA LYS A 223 2.98 9.21 0.89
C LYS A 223 2.38 9.08 2.29
N LEU A 224 3.21 9.08 3.34
CA LEU A 224 2.69 9.06 4.71
C LEU A 224 1.84 10.31 4.97
N PRO A 225 0.61 10.18 5.53
CA PRO A 225 -0.30 11.30 5.70
C PRO A 225 0.02 12.11 6.96
N ILE A 226 1.29 12.46 7.13
CA ILE A 226 1.80 13.32 8.20
C ILE A 226 2.87 14.24 7.61
N THR A 227 2.92 15.49 8.06
CA THR A 227 3.98 16.46 7.69
C THR A 227 5.24 16.21 8.51
N TYR A 228 6.32 16.96 8.24
CA TYR A 228 7.51 16.93 9.08
C TYR A 228 7.24 17.49 10.49
N SER A 229 6.34 18.48 10.60
CA SER A 229 5.86 19.08 11.85
C SER A 229 4.91 18.18 12.67
N GLY A 230 4.59 16.97 12.19
CA GLY A 230 3.66 16.06 12.88
C GLY A 230 2.17 16.30 12.57
N THR A 231 1.83 17.29 11.74
CA THR A 231 0.45 17.56 11.34
C THR A 231 -0.09 16.46 10.42
N ILE A 232 -1.22 15.86 10.79
CA ILE A 232 -1.87 14.83 9.97
C ILE A 232 -2.54 15.45 8.74
N LYS A 233 -2.23 14.87 7.58
CA LYS A 233 -2.88 15.19 6.32
C LYS A 233 -4.18 14.40 6.22
N THR A 234 -5.32 15.09 6.14
CA THR A 234 -6.65 14.46 6.04
C THR A 234 -7.27 14.57 4.64
N ALA A 235 -6.60 15.25 3.70
CA ALA A 235 -7.12 15.48 2.36
C ALA A 235 -7.44 14.18 1.62
N HIS A 236 -6.55 13.18 1.69
CA HIS A 236 -6.79 11.87 1.10
C HIS A 236 -7.99 11.18 1.75
N LEU A 237 -8.01 11.08 3.09
CA LEU A 237 -9.12 10.44 3.80
C LEU A 237 -10.48 11.05 3.47
N LYS A 238 -10.58 12.38 3.37
CA LYS A 238 -11.84 13.04 2.99
C LYS A 238 -12.30 12.63 1.59
N LYS A 239 -11.37 12.53 0.62
CA LYS A 239 -11.68 12.01 -0.72
C LYS A 239 -12.11 10.55 -0.67
N TRP A 240 -11.36 9.73 0.06
CA TRP A 240 -11.67 8.32 0.26
C TRP A 240 -13.05 8.09 0.89
N LEU A 241 -13.43 8.86 1.92
CA LEU A 241 -14.76 8.76 2.53
C LEU A 241 -15.89 9.12 1.54
N ARG A 242 -15.69 10.13 0.67
CA ARG A 242 -16.66 10.45 -0.39
C ARG A 242 -16.76 9.32 -1.41
N PHE A 243 -15.61 8.80 -1.84
CA PHE A 243 -15.53 7.64 -2.72
C PHE A 243 -16.28 6.43 -2.14
N ARG A 244 -16.06 6.13 -0.85
CA ARG A 244 -16.77 5.05 -0.15
C ARG A 244 -18.27 5.27 -0.08
N HIS A 245 -18.70 6.50 0.18
CA HIS A 245 -20.12 6.83 0.18
C HIS A 245 -20.78 6.57 -1.18
N LEU A 246 -20.13 6.95 -2.28
CA LEU A 246 -20.61 6.68 -3.63
C LEU A 246 -20.67 5.18 -3.93
N GLN A 247 -19.64 4.43 -3.54
CA GLN A 247 -19.57 2.98 -3.78
C GLN A 247 -20.63 2.20 -2.98
N GLU A 248 -21.01 2.69 -1.80
CA GLU A 248 -21.95 2.04 -0.88
C GLU A 248 -23.41 2.49 -1.07
N ASP A 249 -23.66 3.57 -1.83
CA ASP A 249 -25.00 4.03 -2.18
C ASP A 249 -25.63 3.10 -3.23
N GLU A 250 -26.68 2.40 -2.82
CA GLU A 250 -27.42 1.46 -3.68
C GLU A 250 -28.08 2.14 -4.87
N ARG A 251 -28.47 3.41 -4.74
CA ARG A 251 -29.06 4.16 -5.85
C ARG A 251 -28.04 4.37 -6.96
N TYR A 252 -26.79 4.65 -6.58
CA TYR A 252 -25.71 4.80 -7.53
C TYR A 252 -25.40 3.48 -8.25
N GLN A 253 -25.40 2.36 -7.52
CA GLN A 253 -25.24 1.04 -8.14
C GLN A 253 -26.39 0.71 -9.11
N LYS A 254 -27.64 1.00 -8.72
CA LYS A 254 -28.82 0.79 -9.57
C LYS A 254 -28.81 1.69 -10.81
N SER A 255 -28.42 2.96 -10.68
CA SER A 255 -28.35 3.87 -11.83
C SER A 255 -27.31 3.42 -12.84
N MET A 256 -26.13 2.98 -12.38
CA MET A 256 -25.07 2.45 -13.25
C MET A 256 -25.54 1.20 -14.01
N ALA A 257 -26.19 0.27 -13.30
CA ALA A 257 -26.75 -0.93 -13.92
C ALA A 257 -27.86 -0.63 -14.94
N SER A 258 -28.61 0.47 -14.76
CA SER A 258 -29.66 0.87 -15.71
C SER A 258 -29.11 1.51 -16.99
N THR A 259 -28.02 2.27 -16.90
CA THR A 259 -27.38 2.89 -18.07
C THR A 259 -26.77 1.84 -19.00
N GLU A 260 -26.22 0.75 -18.45
CA GLU A 260 -25.62 -0.33 -19.25
C GLU A 260 -26.66 -1.05 -20.13
N LYS A 261 -27.88 -1.29 -19.61
CA LYS A 261 -28.95 -2.00 -20.34
C LYS A 261 -29.39 -1.32 -21.64
N ASN A 262 -29.25 0.00 -21.76
CA ASN A 262 -29.65 0.72 -22.97
C ASN A 262 -28.62 0.62 -24.10
N THR A 263 -27.44 0.05 -23.84
CA THR A 263 -26.35 -0.07 -24.82
C THR A 263 -26.19 -1.50 -25.36
N GLU A 264 -27.05 -2.43 -24.93
CA GLU A 264 -26.86 -3.89 -25.09
C GLU A 264 -27.59 -4.52 -26.30
N HIS A 265 -28.02 -3.75 -27.30
CA HIS A 265 -28.77 -4.33 -28.42
C HIS A 265 -27.93 -5.22 -29.37
N ASP A 266 -26.64 -5.47 -29.12
CA ASP A 266 -25.77 -6.12 -30.10
C ASP A 266 -24.74 -7.17 -29.59
N SER A 267 -24.90 -7.79 -28.40
CA SER A 267 -24.00 -8.92 -28.08
C SER A 267 -24.57 -10.01 -27.14
N ARG A 268 -24.64 -11.25 -27.65
CA ARG A 268 -25.19 -12.46 -27.00
C ARG A 268 -24.27 -13.10 -25.94
N ASN A 269 -23.65 -12.33 -25.04
CA ASN A 269 -22.81 -12.95 -23.99
C ASN A 269 -23.17 -12.47 -22.56
N PRO A 270 -24.12 -13.15 -21.87
CA PRO A 270 -24.65 -12.73 -20.57
C PRO A 270 -23.67 -12.87 -19.38
N ASN A 271 -22.42 -13.31 -19.62
CA ASN A 271 -21.48 -13.63 -18.55
C ASN A 271 -20.46 -12.53 -18.22
N HIS A 272 -20.56 -11.33 -18.80
CA HIS A 272 -19.56 -10.28 -18.56
C HIS A 272 -20.12 -8.85 -18.52
N THR A 273 -21.11 -8.61 -17.65
CA THR A 273 -21.40 -7.25 -17.16
C THR A 273 -20.23 -6.77 -16.31
N LYS A 274 -19.21 -6.22 -16.98
CA LYS A 274 -18.08 -5.53 -16.36
C LYS A 274 -18.59 -4.20 -15.81
N ASN A 275 -19.21 -4.26 -14.63
CA ASN A 275 -19.45 -3.07 -13.83
C ASN A 275 -18.17 -2.22 -13.84
N LEU A 276 -18.28 -0.94 -14.22
CA LEU A 276 -17.19 0.03 -14.19
C LEU A 276 -16.54 0.07 -12.79
N GLU A 277 -15.53 -0.77 -12.60
CA GLU A 277 -14.94 -1.01 -11.28
C GLU A 277 -14.11 0.21 -10.91
N MET A 278 -14.64 1.01 -9.98
CA MET A 278 -13.90 2.14 -9.45
C MET A 278 -12.76 1.63 -8.56
N ILE A 279 -11.52 1.89 -8.96
CA ILE A 279 -10.32 1.39 -8.29
C ILE A 279 -9.72 2.50 -7.40
N ASP A 280 -9.64 2.22 -6.11
CA ASP A 280 -9.07 3.13 -5.11
C ASP A 280 -7.54 3.00 -5.01
N CYS A 281 -7.03 1.77 -4.99
CA CYS A 281 -5.61 1.46 -4.78
C CYS A 281 -5.08 0.51 -5.87
N PRO A 282 -4.47 1.07 -6.94
CA PRO A 282 -3.86 0.26 -8.00
C PRO A 282 -2.81 -0.72 -7.49
N TYR A 283 -2.62 -1.81 -8.21
CA TYR A 283 -1.52 -2.74 -8.05
C TYR A 283 -0.21 -2.13 -8.54
N LEU A 284 0.92 -2.72 -8.13
CA LEU A 284 2.23 -2.30 -8.61
C LEU A 284 2.43 -2.60 -10.10
N THR A 285 1.73 -3.60 -10.63
CA THR A 285 1.77 -4.01 -12.04
C THR A 285 0.86 -3.18 -12.94
N ASP A 286 -0.10 -2.45 -12.36
CA ASP A 286 -1.01 -1.60 -13.14
C ASP A 286 -0.24 -0.47 -13.83
N ILE A 287 -0.66 -0.15 -15.05
CA ILE A 287 -0.15 0.96 -15.84
C ILE A 287 -1.08 2.15 -15.63
N LEU A 288 -0.55 3.24 -15.09
CA LEU A 288 -1.32 4.40 -14.66
C LEU A 288 -1.16 5.57 -15.64
N PHE A 289 -2.29 6.08 -16.11
CA PHE A 289 -2.37 7.27 -16.96
C PHE A 289 -3.08 8.42 -16.22
N ARG A 290 -2.37 9.54 -16.03
CA ARG A 290 -2.93 10.76 -15.44
C ARG A 290 -2.25 12.00 -16.02
N LYS A 291 -3.03 13.05 -16.30
CA LYS A 291 -2.51 14.32 -16.81
C LYS A 291 -1.62 15.02 -15.77
N GLY A 292 -0.51 15.61 -16.20
CA GLY A 292 0.34 16.54 -15.43
C GLY A 292 1.21 15.95 -14.32
N LYS A 293 1.01 14.69 -13.91
CA LYS A 293 1.85 14.02 -12.90
C LYS A 293 2.68 12.93 -13.54
N ASN A 294 3.98 12.94 -13.27
CA ASN A 294 4.88 11.92 -13.78
C ASN A 294 4.70 10.62 -12.96
N PHE A 295 3.98 9.65 -13.51
CA PHE A 295 3.87 8.28 -13.00
C PHE A 295 4.92 7.33 -13.60
N ALA A 296 5.94 7.84 -14.30
CA ALA A 296 6.99 7.00 -14.89
C ALA A 296 7.74 6.15 -13.86
N THR A 297 7.77 6.57 -12.58
CA THR A 297 8.40 5.83 -11.50
C THR A 297 7.52 4.72 -10.91
N GLN A 298 6.24 4.61 -11.32
CA GLN A 298 5.40 3.50 -10.91
C GLN A 298 5.90 2.20 -11.58
N PRO A 299 5.97 1.05 -10.88
CA PRO A 299 6.60 -0.14 -11.43
C PRO A 299 5.96 -0.64 -12.74
N GLY A 300 4.63 -0.62 -12.87
CA GLY A 300 3.93 -0.97 -14.11
C GLY A 300 4.33 -0.06 -15.28
N ASN A 301 4.36 1.25 -15.07
CA ASN A 301 4.79 2.22 -16.09
C ASN A 301 6.28 2.05 -16.45
N ALA A 302 7.14 1.77 -15.47
CA ALA A 302 8.54 1.50 -15.69
C ALA A 302 8.74 0.21 -16.52
N SER A 303 7.94 -0.84 -16.25
CA SER A 303 7.96 -2.08 -17.03
C SER A 303 7.51 -1.84 -18.48
N LEU A 304 6.40 -1.12 -18.69
CA LEU A 304 5.94 -0.72 -20.02
C LEU A 304 7.04 0.02 -20.80
N ARG A 305 7.67 1.02 -20.19
CA ARG A 305 8.73 1.81 -20.83
C ARG A 305 9.95 0.96 -21.19
N ARG A 306 10.32 0.01 -20.33
CA ARG A 306 11.42 -0.93 -20.59
C ARG A 306 11.11 -1.81 -21.79
N VAL A 307 9.91 -2.38 -21.89
CA VAL A 307 9.48 -3.18 -23.05
C VAL A 307 9.52 -2.35 -24.33
N ILE A 308 8.94 -1.14 -24.30
CA ILE A 308 8.96 -0.21 -25.43
C ILE A 308 10.39 0.12 -25.86
N LYS A 309 11.27 0.51 -24.93
CA LYS A 309 12.67 0.86 -25.22
C LYS A 309 13.41 -0.32 -25.83
N SER A 310 13.31 -1.51 -25.24
CA SER A 310 13.94 -2.72 -25.75
C SER A 310 13.53 -3.02 -27.19
N LYS A 311 12.24 -2.90 -27.52
CA LYS A 311 11.76 -3.10 -28.89
C LYS A 311 12.24 -2.00 -29.85
N ILE A 312 12.33 -0.75 -29.41
CA ILE A 312 12.89 0.34 -30.23
C ILE A 312 14.37 0.08 -30.54
N GLU A 313 15.16 -0.29 -29.54
CA GLU A 313 16.60 -0.55 -29.67
C GLU A 313 16.90 -1.77 -30.55
N SER A 314 16.04 -2.80 -30.51
CA SER A 314 16.14 -3.98 -31.39
C SER A 314 15.84 -3.69 -32.87
N GLY A 315 15.44 -2.46 -33.22
CA GLY A 315 15.11 -2.09 -34.60
C GLY A 315 13.73 -2.52 -35.08
N VAL A 316 12.95 -3.24 -34.27
CA VAL A 316 11.55 -3.62 -34.57
C VAL A 316 10.68 -2.39 -34.88
N CYS A 317 11.02 -1.23 -34.30
CA CYS A 317 10.28 0.03 -34.48
C CYS A 317 10.76 0.90 -35.67
N ASN A 318 11.74 0.48 -36.50
CA ASN A 318 12.35 1.39 -37.49
C ASN A 318 11.47 1.66 -38.75
N ALA A 319 10.88 2.85 -38.70
CA ALA A 319 10.71 3.92 -39.69
C ALA A 319 9.90 3.78 -41.00
N ASN A 320 9.78 2.64 -41.71
CA ASN A 320 9.20 2.69 -43.08
C ASN A 320 8.03 1.74 -43.42
N GLY A 321 7.43 1.05 -42.46
CA GLY A 321 6.26 0.23 -42.81
C GLY A 321 5.58 -0.51 -41.67
N TYR A 322 6.25 -0.65 -40.52
CA TYR A 322 5.59 -1.26 -39.38
C TYR A 322 4.51 -0.32 -38.86
N LYS A 323 3.25 -0.70 -39.07
CA LYS A 323 2.10 0.07 -38.59
C LYS A 323 2.26 0.19 -37.07
N ILE A 324 2.40 1.41 -36.56
CA ILE A 324 2.52 1.71 -35.11
C ILE A 324 1.44 1.00 -34.26
N ARG A 325 0.29 0.68 -34.85
CA ARG A 325 -0.76 -0.16 -34.27
C ARG A 325 -0.29 -1.58 -33.97
N LEU A 326 0.35 -2.26 -34.93
CA LEU A 326 0.93 -3.60 -34.73
C LEU A 326 1.99 -3.57 -33.62
N PHE A 327 2.80 -2.51 -33.56
CA PHE A 327 3.81 -2.35 -32.50
C PHE A 327 3.21 -2.27 -31.12
N ILE A 328 2.13 -1.49 -31.00
CA ILE A 328 1.42 -1.35 -29.73
C ILE A 328 0.70 -2.65 -29.37
N THR A 329 0.10 -3.34 -30.35
CA THR A 329 -0.50 -4.66 -30.14
C THR A 329 0.53 -5.66 -29.62
N ASP A 330 1.69 -5.76 -30.25
CA ASP A 330 2.80 -6.63 -29.84
C ASP A 330 3.32 -6.30 -28.42
N ILE A 331 3.42 -5.01 -28.06
CA ILE A 331 3.74 -4.60 -26.68
C ILE A 331 2.67 -5.08 -25.69
N ILE A 332 1.38 -4.91 -26.02
CA ILE A 332 0.29 -5.33 -25.13
C ILE A 332 0.29 -6.86 -24.96
N GLU A 333 0.50 -7.61 -26.04
CA GLU A 333 0.59 -9.07 -26.01
C GLU A 333 1.79 -9.55 -25.19
N GLU A 334 2.98 -8.97 -25.40
CA GLU A 334 4.17 -9.30 -24.59
C GLU A 334 3.93 -9.01 -23.11
N MET A 335 3.34 -7.86 -22.80
CA MET A 335 3.01 -7.50 -21.42
C MET A 335 2.01 -8.49 -20.80
N LYS A 336 0.97 -8.92 -21.54
CA LYS A 336 0.04 -9.97 -21.10
C LYS A 336 0.75 -11.32 -20.88
N GLN A 337 1.72 -11.67 -21.71
CA GLN A 337 2.49 -12.92 -21.59
C GLN A 337 3.44 -12.91 -20.38
N GLN A 338 4.10 -11.78 -20.09
CA GLN A 338 4.97 -11.65 -18.92
C GLN A 338 4.23 -11.89 -17.59
N ASP A 339 2.91 -11.75 -17.60
CA ASP A 339 2.05 -11.88 -16.41
C ASP A 339 1.40 -13.25 -16.25
N GLY A 340 1.64 -14.19 -17.18
CA GLY A 340 1.01 -15.51 -17.25
C GLY A 340 1.29 -16.48 -16.11
N THR A 341 1.99 -16.05 -15.05
CA THR A 341 2.04 -16.86 -13.82
C THR A 341 0.73 -16.69 -13.05
N PHE A 342 0.13 -17.80 -12.60
CA PHE A 342 -1.12 -17.88 -11.82
C PHE A 342 -1.20 -16.94 -10.58
N LYS A 343 -0.11 -16.27 -10.23
CA LYS A 343 0.07 -15.44 -9.03
C LYS A 343 -0.23 -13.96 -9.26
N ASN A 344 -0.23 -13.46 -10.50
CA ASN A 344 -0.44 -12.03 -10.76
C ASN A 344 -1.79 -11.77 -11.44
N PRO A 345 -2.52 -10.71 -11.03
CA PRO A 345 -3.67 -10.25 -11.78
C PRO A 345 -3.21 -9.70 -13.13
N PRO A 346 -3.98 -9.89 -14.21
CA PRO A 346 -3.61 -9.40 -15.54
C PRO A 346 -3.32 -7.90 -15.50
N ILE A 347 -2.37 -7.46 -16.31
CA ILE A 347 -2.00 -6.04 -16.44
C ILE A 347 -3.23 -5.22 -16.80
N ARG A 348 -3.55 -4.26 -15.93
CA ARG A 348 -4.63 -3.30 -16.14
C ARG A 348 -4.05 -1.96 -16.56
N LEU A 349 -4.73 -1.33 -17.50
CA LEU A 349 -4.44 0.03 -17.93
C LEU A 349 -5.47 0.93 -17.26
N LEU A 350 -5.02 1.80 -16.36
CA LEU A 350 -5.90 2.61 -15.55
C LEU A 350 -5.78 4.08 -15.94
N GLU A 351 -6.91 4.74 -16.13
CA GLU A 351 -7.00 6.19 -16.25
C GLU A 351 -7.54 6.79 -14.96
N TRP A 352 -6.98 7.93 -14.58
CA TRP A 352 -7.46 8.69 -13.43
C TRP A 352 -8.69 9.53 -13.81
N ASP A 353 -9.79 9.33 -13.09
CA ASP A 353 -11.01 10.13 -13.23
C ASP A 353 -11.04 11.25 -12.18
N ASP A 354 -10.60 12.45 -12.60
CA ASP A 354 -10.67 13.66 -11.79
C ASP A 354 -12.11 14.19 -11.62
N VAL A 355 -13.04 13.83 -12.52
CA VAL A 355 -14.39 14.45 -12.61
C VAL A 355 -15.34 13.82 -11.60
N ASN A 356 -15.48 12.49 -11.61
CA ASN A 356 -16.58 11.85 -10.88
C ASN A 356 -16.21 11.52 -9.43
N ALA A 357 -15.06 10.86 -9.23
CA ALA A 357 -14.82 10.18 -7.96
C ALA A 357 -13.38 10.31 -7.43
N ASN A 358 -12.47 10.99 -8.14
CA ASN A 358 -11.05 10.98 -7.79
C ASN A 358 -10.54 9.54 -7.61
N CYS A 359 -10.84 8.66 -8.58
CA CYS A 359 -10.48 7.26 -8.54
C CYS A 359 -9.82 6.83 -9.85
N TRP A 360 -9.30 5.61 -9.88
CA TRP A 360 -8.84 4.97 -11.09
C TRP A 360 -10.00 4.23 -11.75
N LYS A 361 -10.01 4.21 -13.08
CA LYS A 361 -10.92 3.43 -13.91
C LYS A 361 -10.11 2.62 -14.89
N GLU A 362 -10.50 1.36 -15.09
CA GLU A 362 -9.87 0.54 -16.12
C GLU A 362 -10.30 0.99 -17.51
N ILE A 363 -9.34 1.13 -18.42
CA ILE A 363 -9.57 1.48 -19.81
C ILE A 363 -9.85 0.17 -20.56
N HIS A 364 -11.07 0.02 -21.08
CA HIS A 364 -11.45 -1.14 -21.89
C HIS A 364 -11.52 -0.85 -23.39
N ASN A 365 -11.58 0.42 -23.79
CA ASN A 365 -11.64 0.81 -25.19
C ASN A 365 -10.25 0.70 -25.84
N ASP A 366 -10.12 -0.14 -26.86
CA ASP A 366 -8.85 -0.42 -27.54
C ASP A 366 -8.23 0.83 -28.18
N ASP A 367 -9.02 1.72 -28.75
CA ASP A 367 -8.52 2.96 -29.36
C ASP A 367 -8.00 3.94 -28.30
N ALA A 368 -8.66 4.00 -27.13
CA ALA A 368 -8.20 4.77 -25.98
C ALA A 368 -6.87 4.20 -25.46
N ILE A 369 -6.78 2.88 -25.26
CA ILE A 369 -5.54 2.18 -24.88
C ILE A 369 -4.43 2.51 -25.87
N TYR A 370 -4.70 2.33 -27.16
CA TYR A 370 -3.76 2.58 -28.24
C TYR A 370 -3.24 4.02 -28.21
N ASN A 371 -4.12 5.01 -28.09
CA ASN A 371 -3.74 6.41 -28.04
C ASN A 371 -2.86 6.74 -26.82
N LYS A 372 -3.14 6.14 -25.66
CA LYS A 372 -2.33 6.30 -24.45
C LYS A 372 -0.94 5.69 -24.62
N ILE A 373 -0.85 4.45 -25.09
CA ILE A 373 0.44 3.78 -25.30
C ILE A 373 1.24 4.49 -26.40
N ARG A 374 0.59 4.94 -27.49
CA ARG A 374 1.25 5.70 -28.57
C ARG A 374 1.98 6.92 -28.05
N HIS A 375 1.42 7.63 -27.07
CA HIS A 375 2.09 8.75 -26.44
C HIS A 375 3.37 8.33 -25.71
N VAL A 376 3.31 7.24 -24.94
CA VAL A 376 4.49 6.67 -24.24
C VAL A 376 5.54 6.18 -25.24
N VAL A 377 5.14 5.59 -26.37
CA VAL A 377 6.05 5.16 -27.43
C VAL A 377 6.80 6.35 -28.01
N LYS A 378 6.10 7.44 -28.37
CA LYS A 378 6.75 8.66 -28.88
C LYS A 378 7.74 9.25 -27.88
N GLU A 379 7.38 9.24 -26.59
CA GLU A 379 8.27 9.70 -25.52
C GLU A 379 9.54 8.83 -25.44
N CYS A 380 9.39 7.50 -25.44
CA CYS A 380 10.53 6.57 -25.41
C CYS A 380 11.41 6.69 -26.65
N GLN A 381 10.82 6.87 -27.84
CA GLN A 381 11.57 7.14 -29.07
C GLN A 381 12.42 8.41 -28.97
N SER A 382 11.86 9.48 -28.38
CA SER A 382 12.61 10.73 -28.15
C SER A 382 13.81 10.50 -27.22
N ILE A 383 13.60 9.77 -26.12
CA ILE A 383 14.65 9.44 -25.15
C ILE A 383 15.76 8.61 -25.81
N VAL A 384 15.43 7.54 -26.53
CA VAL A 384 16.43 6.68 -27.20
C VAL A 384 17.21 7.47 -28.27
N LYS A 385 16.55 8.35 -29.03
CA LYS A 385 17.23 9.24 -29.98
C LYS A 385 18.20 10.20 -29.28
N GLN A 386 17.82 10.75 -28.13
CA GLN A 386 18.68 11.65 -27.35
C GLN A 386 19.88 10.90 -26.73
N GLU A 387 19.66 9.69 -26.20
CA GLU A 387 20.69 8.80 -25.68
C GLU A 387 21.70 8.45 -26.79
N THR A 388 21.21 8.09 -27.99
CA THR A 388 22.04 7.78 -29.16
C THR A 388 22.86 8.99 -29.62
N LYS A 389 22.27 10.19 -29.68
CA LYS A 389 22.99 11.42 -30.04
C LYS A 389 24.08 11.75 -29.01
N THR A 390 23.76 11.59 -27.72
CA THR A 390 24.72 11.82 -26.63
C THR A 390 25.88 10.83 -26.69
N ALA A 391 25.61 9.54 -26.97
CA ALA A 391 26.63 8.52 -27.15
C ALA A 391 27.56 8.81 -28.34
N LYS A 392 26.99 9.24 -29.48
CA LYS A 392 27.78 9.66 -30.66
C LYS A 392 28.69 10.86 -30.34
N ARG A 393 28.17 11.87 -29.64
CA ARG A 393 28.95 13.03 -29.20
C ARG A 393 30.10 12.63 -28.28
N LYS A 394 29.85 11.78 -27.28
CA LYS A 394 30.91 11.28 -26.36
C LYS A 394 31.99 10.50 -27.11
N THR A 395 31.59 9.65 -28.04
CA THR A 395 32.53 8.87 -28.88
C THR A 395 33.40 9.81 -29.73
N GLN A 396 32.80 10.83 -30.34
CA GLN A 396 33.51 11.84 -31.11
C GLN A 396 34.46 12.67 -30.25
N THR A 397 34.07 13.05 -29.03
CA THR A 397 34.94 13.77 -28.09
C THR A 397 36.14 12.92 -27.67
N MET A 398 35.96 11.62 -27.41
CA MET A 398 37.06 10.71 -27.07
C MET A 398 38.03 10.51 -28.25
N LEU A 399 37.52 10.39 -29.48
CA LEU A 399 38.34 10.30 -30.68
C LEU A 399 39.16 11.59 -30.92
N ASN A 400 38.57 12.76 -30.68
CA ASN A 400 39.25 14.04 -30.83
C ASN A 400 40.31 14.28 -29.72
N GLN A 401 40.12 13.74 -28.51
CA GLN A 401 41.09 13.87 -27.42
C GLN A 401 42.25 12.86 -27.50
N GLY A 402 42.06 11.73 -28.18
CA GLY A 402 43.09 10.69 -28.34
C GLY A 402 44.19 11.00 -29.36
N GLY A 403 44.07 12.10 -30.14
CA GLY A 403 45.03 12.44 -31.19
C GLY A 403 46.22 13.33 -30.78
N GLY A 404 46.29 13.81 -29.53
CA GLY A 404 47.19 14.92 -29.18
C GLY A 404 48.23 14.70 -28.06
N THR A 405 48.02 13.79 -27.10
CA THR A 405 48.82 13.86 -25.85
C THR A 405 49.04 12.57 -25.05
N SER A 406 48.75 11.37 -25.59
CA SER A 406 48.96 10.12 -24.83
C SER A 406 50.33 9.44 -25.01
N ILE A 407 51.28 10.04 -25.73
CA ILE A 407 52.63 9.46 -25.91
C ILE A 407 53.57 9.69 -24.71
N PHE A 408 53.25 10.57 -23.74
CA PHE A 408 54.21 10.96 -22.69
C PHE A 408 53.84 10.58 -21.24
N GLN A 409 52.97 9.59 -21.00
CA GLN A 409 52.58 9.24 -19.62
C GLN A 409 52.62 7.74 -19.30
N PHE A 410 53.59 7.02 -19.86
CA PHE A 410 53.91 5.63 -19.53
C PHE A 410 55.42 5.44 -19.27
N GLN A 411 56.01 6.27 -18.43
CA GLN A 411 57.23 5.94 -17.70
C GLN A 411 57.04 6.41 -16.26
N ASP A 412 57.46 5.58 -15.32
CA ASP A 412 57.42 5.77 -13.86
C ASP A 412 56.11 5.43 -13.14
N SER A 413 55.95 4.15 -12.80
CA SER A 413 55.68 3.72 -11.41
C SER A 413 55.63 2.20 -11.28
N SER A 414 56.81 1.60 -11.07
CA SER A 414 56.95 0.32 -10.40
C SER A 414 56.71 0.53 -8.89
N PHE A 415 55.47 0.37 -8.43
CA PHE A 415 55.20 0.14 -7.01
C PHE A 415 54.31 -1.08 -6.82
N THR A 416 54.88 -2.03 -6.09
CA THR A 416 54.31 -3.27 -5.57
C THR A 416 52.97 -3.05 -4.88
N THR A 417 51.93 -3.74 -5.34
CA THR A 417 50.66 -3.89 -4.62
C THR A 417 50.54 -5.31 -4.07
N THR A 418 50.70 -5.44 -2.75
CA THR A 418 50.14 -6.54 -1.94
C THR A 418 48.61 -6.46 -1.93
N PRO A 419 47.89 -7.59 -1.93
CA PRO A 419 46.43 -7.59 -1.97
C PRO A 419 45.83 -7.38 -0.58
N PHE A 420 45.10 -6.28 -0.38
CA PHE A 420 44.25 -6.11 0.80
C PHE A 420 42.92 -6.84 0.60
N ALA A 421 42.74 -7.89 1.40
CA ALA A 421 41.48 -8.58 1.60
C ALA A 421 40.44 -7.67 2.26
N CYS A 422 39.23 -7.67 1.71
CA CYS A 422 38.07 -7.02 2.30
C CYS A 422 37.48 -7.95 3.37
N LEU A 423 37.90 -7.78 4.62
CA LEU A 423 37.30 -8.39 5.81
C LEU A 423 36.48 -7.34 6.56
N LEU A 424 35.16 -7.35 6.35
CA LEU A 424 34.21 -6.69 7.23
C LEU A 424 33.91 -7.64 8.39
N ASP A 425 34.65 -7.49 9.48
CA ASP A 425 34.35 -8.11 10.77
C ASP A 425 34.27 -7.01 11.83
N CYS A 426 33.06 -6.63 12.23
CA CYS A 426 32.82 -5.69 13.33
C CYS A 426 32.21 -6.46 14.51
N ARG A 427 33.09 -7.05 15.33
CA ARG A 427 32.81 -7.44 16.71
C ARG A 427 33.30 -6.37 17.69
N ASN A 428 32.40 -6.02 18.61
CA ASN A 428 32.63 -5.70 20.03
C ASN A 428 33.74 -4.72 20.41
N GLY A 429 33.36 -3.45 20.60
CA GLY A 429 34.09 -2.52 21.47
C GLY A 429 33.40 -2.38 22.83
N LYS A 430 33.87 -3.13 23.84
CA LYS A 430 33.72 -2.76 25.26
C LYS A 430 34.64 -1.56 25.51
N LYS A 431 34.11 -0.44 26.03
CA LYS A 431 34.90 0.56 26.74
C LYS A 431 34.32 0.76 28.14
N LYS A 432 35.21 0.57 29.11
CA LYS A 432 35.04 0.74 30.54
C LYS A 432 35.72 2.07 30.92
N GLN A 433 35.10 2.77 31.87
CA GLN A 433 35.63 3.82 32.75
C GLN A 433 36.19 5.12 32.16
N LYS A 434 35.57 6.23 32.56
CA LYS A 434 36.21 7.14 33.53
C LYS A 434 35.14 7.88 34.35
N SER A 435 35.29 7.74 35.66
CA SER A 435 34.77 8.62 36.70
C SER A 435 35.43 9.99 36.58
N ASP A 436 34.66 11.06 36.74
CA ASP A 436 35.16 12.30 37.30
C ASP A 436 34.04 12.95 38.13
N GLU A 437 34.46 13.34 39.33
CA GLU A 437 33.79 14.13 40.36
C GLU A 437 33.37 15.48 39.76
N GLY A 438 32.20 16.04 40.05
CA GLY A 438 31.94 16.76 41.29
C GLY A 438 31.87 18.26 40.96
N TYR A 439 30.69 18.86 41.07
CA TYR A 439 30.53 20.29 41.36
C TYR A 439 29.12 20.54 41.92
N GLU A 440 29.10 20.98 43.17
CA GLU A 440 27.94 21.51 43.87
C GLU A 440 27.73 23.00 43.54
N SER A 441 26.45 23.39 43.64
CA SER A 441 25.94 24.61 44.29
C SER A 441 25.41 25.79 43.44
N TYR A 442 24.33 26.34 44.01
CA TYR A 442 23.56 27.58 43.75
C TYR A 442 22.69 27.62 42.48
N GLY A 443 21.43 28.06 42.50
CA GLY A 443 20.57 28.62 43.55
C GLY A 443 19.35 29.26 42.87
N SER A 444 18.17 29.13 43.49
CA SER A 444 17.01 30.06 43.49
C SER A 444 16.70 30.94 42.27
N TYR A 445 15.52 30.75 41.66
CA TYR A 445 14.32 31.60 41.79
C TYR A 445 13.08 30.84 41.30
#